data_AF-A0A914CKJ9-F1
#
_entry.id   AF-A0A914CKJ9-F1
#
_cell.length_a   1.000
_cell.length_b   1.000
_cell.length_c   1.000
_cell.angle_alpha   90.00
_cell.angle_beta   90.00
_cell.angle_gamma   90.00
#
_symmetry.space_group_name_H-M   'P 1'
#
loop_
_entity.id
_entity.type
_entity.pdbx_description
1 polymer ?
#
loop_
_entity_poly.entity_id
_entity_poly.type
_entity_poly.pdbx_seq_one_letter_code
_entity_poly.pdbx_strand_id
1 'polypeptide(L)' 'MLCMNKSKKKNQELEEKFHQIELDSGILNFGHRQYNNVSFDEFEYHGILGEGACGVVTKRSYKGYTFAVKV' A
#
# COMPACT_ATOMS: atom_id res chain seq x y z
N MET A 1 -39.85 -4.66 4.47
CA MET A 1 -38.45 -5.14 4.36
C MET A 1 -37.83 -4.43 3.16
N LEU A 2 -36.95 -3.45 3.38
CA LEU A 2 -36.38 -2.62 2.33
C LEU A 2 -35.31 -3.40 1.56
N CYS A 3 -35.47 -3.54 0.24
CA CYS A 3 -34.41 -4.05 -0.63
C CYS A 3 -33.20 -3.12 -0.53
N MET A 4 -32.13 -3.54 0.15
CA MET A 4 -30.85 -2.84 0.10
C MET A 4 -30.18 -3.10 -1.26
N ASN A 5 -29.83 -2.03 -1.96
CA ASN A 5 -29.11 -2.08 -3.24
C ASN A 5 -27.76 -2.80 -3.05
N LYS A 6 -27.55 -3.92 -3.78
CA LYS A 6 -26.29 -4.69 -3.77
C LYS A 6 -25.04 -3.83 -4.01
N SER A 7 -25.17 -2.73 -4.76
CA SER A 7 -24.08 -1.78 -5.02
C SER A 7 -23.70 -0.91 -3.80
N LYS A 8 -24.65 -0.59 -2.90
CA LYS A 8 -24.35 0.17 -1.67
C LYS A 8 -23.54 -0.68 -0.68
N LYS A 9 -23.88 -1.96 -0.56
CA LYS A 9 -23.16 -2.90 0.31
C LYS A 9 -21.70 -3.10 -0.14
N LYS A 10 -21.46 -3.22 -1.45
CA LYS A 10 -20.11 -3.34 -2.02
C LYS A 10 -19.22 -2.12 -1.78
N ASN A 11 -19.80 -0.92 -1.82
CA ASN A 11 -19.03 0.31 -1.56
C ASN A 11 -18.65 0.43 -0.08
N GLN A 12 -19.55 0.04 0.85
CA GLN A 12 -19.23 0.00 2.28
C GLN A 12 -18.10 -0.99 2.59
N GLU A 13 -18.14 -2.20 2.02
CA GLU A 13 -17.07 -3.20 2.17
C GLU A 13 -15.72 -2.73 1.60
N LEU A 14 -15.74 -1.85 0.58
CA LEU A 14 -14.54 -1.26 0.01
C LEU A 14 -13.98 -0.15 0.90
N GLU A 15 -14.85 0.73 1.42
CA GLU A 15 -14.48 1.80 2.35
C GLU A 15 -13.88 1.24 3.65
N GLU A 16 -14.46 0.18 4.20
CA GLU A 16 -13.93 -0.51 5.40
C GLU A 16 -12.50 -1.04 5.15
N LYS A 17 -12.23 -1.59 3.96
CA LYS A 17 -10.89 -2.06 3.60
C LYS A 17 -9.90 -0.93 3.42
N PHE A 18 -10.29 0.17 2.79
CA PHE A 18 -9.43 1.35 2.66
C PHE A 18 -9.11 1.93 4.03
N HIS A 19 -10.10 2.06 4.91
CA HIS A 19 -9.90 2.57 6.26
C HIS A 19 -8.93 1.69 7.07
N GLN A 20 -9.06 0.36 6.97
CA GLN A 20 -8.12 -0.55 7.62
C GLN A 20 -6.68 -0.38 7.08
N ILE A 21 -6.51 -0.21 5.76
CA ILE A 21 -5.19 0.03 5.15
C ILE A 21 -4.59 1.35 5.63
N GLU A 22 -5.38 2.41 5.77
CA GLU A 22 -4.91 3.70 6.30
C GLU A 22 -4.41 3.58 7.75
N LEU A 23 -5.12 2.83 8.60
CA LEU A 23 -4.71 2.58 9.98
C LEU A 23 -3.38 1.80 10.07
N ASP A 24 -3.16 0.86 9.16
CA ASP A 24 -1.95 0.04 9.11
C ASP A 24 -0.80 0.72 8.32
N SER A 25 -1.06 1.86 7.69
CA SER A 25 -0.08 2.59 6.89
C SER A 25 1.06 3.15 7.75
N GLY A 26 2.25 3.29 7.16
CA GLY A 26 3.46 3.67 7.89
C GLY A 26 4.08 2.55 8.73
N ILE A 27 3.49 1.35 8.74
CA ILE A 27 4.07 0.14 9.33
C ILE A 27 4.65 -0.74 8.22
N LEU A 28 5.92 -1.14 8.37
CA LEU A 28 6.59 -2.04 7.44
C LEU A 28 7.19 -3.23 8.19
N ASN A 29 6.79 -4.45 7.81
CA ASN A 29 7.20 -5.69 8.46
C ASN A 29 8.09 -6.52 7.53
N PHE A 30 9.36 -6.69 7.86
CA PHE A 30 10.30 -7.54 7.12
C PHE A 30 11.51 -7.93 7.99
N GLY A 31 12.21 -9.01 7.63
CA GLY A 31 13.42 -9.44 8.35
C GLY A 31 13.19 -9.75 9.84
N HIS A 32 12.00 -10.26 10.19
CA HIS A 32 11.56 -10.49 11.57
C HIS A 32 11.52 -9.23 12.45
N ARG A 33 11.40 -8.04 11.85
CA ARG A 33 11.27 -6.77 12.56
C ARG A 33 10.09 -5.96 12.01
N GLN A 34 9.49 -5.18 12.90
CA GLN A 34 8.50 -4.18 12.56
C GLN A 34 9.14 -2.79 12.62
N TYR A 35 8.95 -2.01 11.56
CA TYR A 35 9.36 -0.61 11.46
C TYR A 35 8.11 0.25 11.47
N ASN A 36 8.06 1.24 12.35
CA ASN A 36 6.91 2.13 12.53
C ASN A 36 7.22 3.53 12.00
N ASN A 37 6.18 4.27 11.63
CA ASN A 37 6.23 5.64 11.09
C ASN A 37 7.12 5.75 9.84
N VAL A 38 7.16 4.70 9.01
CA VAL A 38 7.94 4.67 7.78
C VAL A 38 7.33 5.60 6.74
N SER A 39 8.11 6.58 6.29
CA SER A 39 7.75 7.46 5.18
C SER A 39 8.30 6.94 3.86
N PHE A 40 7.58 7.24 2.77
CA PHE A 40 8.01 6.90 1.42
C PHE A 40 9.36 7.56 1.03
N ASP A 41 9.65 8.74 1.58
CA ASP A 41 10.88 9.49 1.29
C ASP A 41 12.13 8.84 1.92
N GLU A 42 11.96 7.92 2.87
CA GLU A 42 13.07 7.16 3.46
C GLU A 42 13.61 6.07 2.52
N PHE A 43 12.91 5.80 1.42
CA PHE A 43 13.30 4.80 0.43
C PHE A 43 14.19 5.42 -0.64
N GLU A 44 15.43 4.95 -0.71
CA GLU A 44 16.36 5.32 -1.78
C GLU A 44 15.89 4.73 -3.12
N TYR A 45 15.80 5.58 -4.13
CA TYR A 45 15.28 5.21 -5.45
C TYR A 45 16.38 4.69 -6.38
N HIS A 46 16.14 3.55 -7.02
CA HIS A 46 17.10 2.89 -7.93
C HIS A 46 16.64 2.81 -9.39
N GLY A 47 15.39 3.13 -9.69
CA GLY A 47 14.87 3.10 -11.06
C GLY A 47 13.46 2.54 -11.20
N ILE A 48 12.94 2.57 -12.43
CA ILE A 48 11.65 2.00 -12.81
C ILE A 48 11.83 0.52 -13.18
N LEU A 49 10.95 -0.33 -12.66
CA LEU A 49 10.85 -1.74 -13.05
C LEU A 49 9.75 -1.97 -14.10
N GLY A 50 8.70 -1.14 -14.09
CA GLY A 50 7.64 -1.17 -15.09
C GLY A 50 6.62 -0.05 -14.87
N GLU A 51 5.94 0.33 -15.94
CA GLU A 51 4.90 1.36 -15.96
C GLU A 51 3.69 0.84 -16.73
N GLY A 52 2.49 1.12 -16.24
CA GLY A 52 1.24 0.74 -16.89
C GLY A 52 0.06 1.62 -16.47
N ALA A 53 -1.13 1.30 -16.97
CA ALA A 53 -2.34 2.10 -16.75
C ALA A 53 -2.74 2.28 -15.26
N CYS A 54 -2.21 1.45 -14.36
CA CYS A 54 -2.52 1.45 -12.94
C CYS A 54 -1.36 1.95 -12.05
N GLY A 55 -0.37 2.64 -12.62
CA GLY A 55 0.75 3.23 -11.88
C GLY A 55 2.13 2.72 -12.31
N VAL A 56 3.13 3.03 -11.49
CA VAL A 56 4.55 2.73 -11.74
C VAL A 56 5.09 1.82 -10.64
N VAL A 57 5.83 0.77 -11.03
CA VAL A 57 6.60 -0.04 -10.08
C VAL A 57 8.05 0.41 -10.13
N THR A 58 8.58 0.79 -8.97
CA THR A 58 9.95 1.28 -8.82
C THR A 58 10.78 0.32 -7.97
N LYS A 59 12.07 0.22 -8.27
CA LYS A 59 13.05 -0.45 -7.41
C LYS A 59 13.54 0.55 -6.39
N ARG A 60 13.40 0.25 -5.10
CA ARG A 60 13.85 1.12 -4.01
C ARG A 60 14.54 0.34 -2.90
N SER A 61 15.38 0.98 -2.09
CA SER A 61 15.98 0.35 -0.91
C SER A 61 15.66 1.07 0.38
N TYR A 62 15.48 0.30 1.44
CA TYR A 62 15.29 0.79 2.81
C TYR A 62 15.99 -0.16 3.78
N LYS A 63 16.83 0.40 4.67
CA LYS A 63 17.62 -0.34 5.68
C LYS A 63 18.43 -1.52 5.11
N GLY A 64 18.98 -1.38 3.90
CA GLY A 64 19.80 -2.41 3.24
C GLY A 64 19.00 -3.49 2.49
N TYR A 65 17.67 -3.43 2.52
CA TYR A 65 16.80 -4.33 1.75
C TYR A 65 16.31 -3.62 0.49
N THR A 66 16.13 -4.39 -0.59
CA THR A 66 15.58 -3.89 -1.85
C THR A 66 14.13 -4.33 -1.99
N PHE A 67 13.26 -3.38 -2.34
CA PHE A 67 11.83 -3.55 -2.50
C PHE A 67 11.39 -3.16 -3.93
N ALA A 68 10.37 -3.84 -4.43
CA ALA A 68 9.55 -3.33 -5.51
C ALA A 68 8.40 -2.52 -4.89
N VAL A 69 8.33 -1.23 -5.20
CA VAL A 69 7.35 -0.30 -4.62
C VAL A 69 6.42 0.18 -5.72
N LYS A 70 5.13 -0.09 -5.57
CA LYS A 70 4.08 0.38 -6.49
C LYS A 70 3.61 1.76 -6.05
N VAL A 71 3.65 2.71 -6.98
CA VAL A 71 3.15 4.08 -6.85
C VAL A 71 1.97 4.26 -7.80
#